data_AF-A0A6B1DDN2-F1
#
_entry.id   AF-A0A6B1DDN2-F1
#
_cell.length_a   1.000
_cell.length_b   1.000
_cell.length_c   1.000
_cell.angle_alpha   90.00
_cell.angle_beta   90.00
_cell.angle_gamma   90.00
#
_symmetry.space_group_name_H-M   'P 1'
#
loop_
_entity.id
_entity.type
_entity.pdbx_description
1 polymer ?
#
loop_
_entity_poly.entity_id
_entity_poly.type
_entity_poly.pdbx_seq_one_letter_code
_entity_poly.pdbx_strand_id
1 'polypeptide(L)'
;MRRTVLVLAVLAVAAGGAPRPLAGQSATPWGDPDLQGLWNYSTNTPLQRPEEYAGREWLTEEEVEAANLESRTFATSERRSELTPLFDLSLNFNQFWWDIGGSTGRTSLITDPADGRLPPRTPSREAYEASAEAQRLQEARWGLGPAHGPEGHGAQRPLHR
;
A
#
# COMPACT_ATOMS: atom_id res chain seq x y z
N MET A 1 -1.11 44.82 47.45
CA MET A 1 -0.37 43.78 46.68
C MET A 1 -1.35 43.09 45.74
N ARG A 2 -1.27 43.35 44.43
CA ARG A 2 -2.04 42.64 43.40
C ARG A 2 -1.08 42.34 42.26
N ARG A 3 -0.71 41.06 42.11
CA ARG A 3 0.13 40.57 41.01
C ARG A 3 -0.80 40.26 39.84
N THR A 4 -0.77 41.11 38.82
CA THR A 4 -1.46 40.85 37.55
C THR A 4 -0.60 39.86 36.76
N VAL A 5 -1.13 38.66 36.50
CA VAL A 5 -0.49 37.67 35.62
C VAL A 5 -1.11 37.81 34.24
N LEU A 6 -0.30 38.17 33.25
CA LEU A 6 -0.67 38.19 31.83
C LEU A 6 -0.43 36.79 31.27
N VAL A 7 -1.51 36.10 30.90
CA VAL A 7 -1.46 34.85 30.13
C VAL A 7 -1.43 35.22 28.66
N LEU A 8 -0.29 35.01 28.01
CA LEU A 8 -0.15 35.07 26.55
C LEU A 8 -0.65 33.75 25.96
N ALA A 9 -1.84 33.76 25.37
CA ALA A 9 -2.34 32.66 24.56
C ALA A 9 -1.66 32.71 23.18
N VAL A 10 -0.77 31.77 22.90
CA VAL A 10 -0.23 31.55 21.55
C VAL A 10 -1.22 30.68 20.79
N LEU A 11 -1.98 31.30 19.88
CA LEU A 11 -2.74 30.61 18.85
C LEU A 11 -1.76 30.12 17.78
N ALA A 12 -1.34 28.87 17.86
CA ALA A 12 -0.67 28.19 16.76
C ALA A 12 -1.71 27.90 15.67
N VAL A 13 -1.83 28.80 14.69
CA VAL A 13 -2.51 28.49 13.42
C VAL A 13 -1.66 27.45 12.71
N ALA A 14 -2.10 26.21 12.72
CA ALA A 14 -1.61 25.19 11.80
C ALA A 14 -2.07 25.61 10.39
N ALA A 15 -1.23 26.36 9.69
CA ALA A 15 -1.42 26.63 8.28
C ALA A 15 -1.26 25.31 7.53
N GLY A 16 -2.39 24.70 7.14
CA GLY A 16 -2.43 23.62 6.18
C GLY A 16 -1.89 24.13 4.85
N GLY A 17 -0.59 23.97 4.62
CA GLY A 17 0.03 24.29 3.35
C GLY A 17 -0.54 23.39 2.27
N ALA A 18 -1.15 23.98 1.24
CA ALA A 18 -1.48 23.26 0.03
C ALA A 18 -0.23 22.53 -0.49
N PRO A 19 -0.35 21.30 -0.99
CA PRO A 19 0.79 20.54 -1.49
C PRO A 19 1.45 21.32 -2.62
N ARG A 20 2.65 21.85 -2.36
CA ARG A 20 3.44 22.51 -3.40
C ARG A 20 3.96 21.42 -4.35
N PRO A 21 3.84 21.60 -5.67
CA PRO A 21 4.46 20.68 -6.62
C PRO A 21 5.97 20.63 -6.36
N LEU A 22 6.53 19.42 -6.38
CA LEU A 22 7.99 19.23 -6.27
C LEU A 22 8.70 19.88 -7.47
N ALA A 23 9.99 20.18 -7.30
CA ALA A 23 10.81 20.71 -8.40
C ALA A 23 10.75 19.78 -9.62
N GLY A 24 10.26 20.31 -10.75
CA GLY A 24 10.08 19.57 -12.01
C GLY A 24 8.67 19.01 -12.27
N GLN A 25 7.75 19.12 -11.30
CA GLN A 25 6.35 18.73 -11.48
C GLN A 25 5.54 19.90 -12.04
N SER A 26 4.82 19.69 -13.16
CA SER A 26 3.86 20.68 -13.65
C SER A 26 2.72 20.86 -12.65
N ALA A 27 2.15 22.07 -12.62
CA ALA A 27 0.94 22.34 -11.87
C ALA A 27 -0.25 22.41 -12.83
N THR A 28 -1.41 21.97 -12.37
CA THR A 28 -2.68 22.20 -13.07
C THR A 28 -3.00 23.70 -13.09
N PRO A 29 -3.89 24.17 -13.98
CA PRO A 29 -4.31 25.58 -14.01
C PRO A 29 -4.93 26.10 -12.69
N TRP A 30 -5.37 25.19 -11.80
CA TRP A 30 -5.93 25.50 -10.47
C TRP A 30 -4.92 25.33 -9.33
N GLY A 31 -3.65 25.05 -9.64
CA GLY A 31 -2.53 25.11 -8.68
C GLY A 31 -2.16 23.80 -7.99
N ASP A 32 -2.84 22.70 -8.31
CA ASP A 32 -2.52 21.37 -7.77
C ASP A 32 -1.39 20.71 -8.57
N PRO A 33 -0.65 19.75 -7.98
CA PRO A 33 0.27 18.91 -8.73
C PRO A 33 -0.42 18.21 -9.91
N ASP A 34 0.16 18.32 -11.10
CA ASP A 34 -0.32 17.61 -12.27
C ASP A 34 0.15 16.15 -12.22
N LEU A 35 -0.80 15.22 -12.12
CA LEU A 35 -0.58 13.77 -12.04
C LEU A 35 -0.82 13.06 -13.38
N GLN A 36 -0.88 13.81 -14.48
CA GLN A 36 -0.96 13.21 -15.82
C GLN A 36 0.36 12.56 -16.21
N GLY A 37 0.29 11.40 -16.88
CA GLY A 37 1.47 10.69 -17.35
C GLY A 37 1.22 9.21 -17.62
N LEU A 38 2.28 8.50 -18.00
CA LEU A 38 2.29 7.04 -17.99
C LEU A 38 2.70 6.55 -16.61
N TRP A 39 1.83 5.76 -16.01
CA TRP A 39 2.07 5.15 -14.71
C TRP A 39 2.43 3.68 -14.91
N ASN A 40 3.48 3.22 -14.21
CA ASN A 40 3.87 1.83 -14.17
C ASN A 40 3.91 1.35 -12.71
N TYR A 41 3.41 0.14 -12.46
CA TYR A 41 3.43 -0.52 -11.16
C TYR A 41 4.49 -1.62 -11.05
N SER A 42 5.21 -1.96 -12.13
CA SER A 42 6.18 -3.05 -12.16
C SER A 42 7.38 -2.77 -11.24
N THR A 43 7.27 -3.14 -9.97
CA THR A 43 8.38 -3.20 -9.03
C THR A 43 8.20 -4.35 -8.05
N ASN A 44 9.31 -4.97 -7.66
CA ASN A 44 9.36 -5.93 -6.57
C ASN A 44 9.73 -5.28 -5.22
N THR A 45 9.85 -3.94 -5.18
CA THR A 45 10.12 -3.22 -3.94
C THR A 45 8.95 -3.40 -2.97
N PRO A 46 9.15 -3.85 -1.73
CA PRO A 46 8.07 -4.02 -0.76
C PRO A 46 7.32 -2.71 -0.49
N LEU A 47 6.00 -2.78 -0.26
CA LEU A 47 5.22 -1.61 0.14
C LEU A 47 5.73 -1.04 1.47
N GLN A 48 5.87 -1.90 2.47
CA GLN A 48 6.33 -1.57 3.82
C GLN A 48 7.72 -2.13 4.08
N ARG A 49 8.53 -1.41 4.85
CA ARG A 49 9.89 -1.83 5.18
C ARG A 49 9.90 -3.11 6.04
N PRO A 50 10.55 -4.18 5.54
CA PRO A 50 10.84 -5.36 6.34
C PRO A 50 11.64 -5.01 7.59
N GLU A 51 11.43 -5.75 8.68
CA GLU A 51 12.06 -5.47 9.97
C GLU A 51 13.60 -5.59 9.92
N GLU A 52 14.11 -6.50 9.09
CA GLU A 52 15.55 -6.67 8.83
C GLU A 52 16.24 -5.43 8.25
N TYR A 53 15.47 -4.55 7.61
CA TYR A 53 15.96 -3.29 7.04
C TYR A 53 15.62 -2.08 7.92
N ALA A 54 15.14 -2.25 9.15
CA ALA A 54 14.80 -1.14 10.04
C ALA A 54 15.91 -0.07 10.11
N GLY A 55 15.54 1.18 9.85
CA GLY A 55 16.49 2.32 9.83
C GLY A 55 17.40 2.41 8.60
N ARG A 56 17.31 1.47 7.65
CA ARG A 56 18.03 1.51 6.37
C ARG A 56 17.05 1.77 5.23
N GLU A 57 17.27 2.87 4.51
CA GLU A 57 16.42 3.26 3.39
C GLU A 57 16.78 2.54 2.08
N TRP A 58 18.05 2.17 1.93
CA TRP A 58 18.62 1.65 0.69
C TRP A 58 19.22 0.25 0.87
N LEU A 59 19.02 -0.58 -0.14
CA LEU A 59 19.67 -1.86 -0.34
C LEU A 59 21.09 -1.63 -0.91
N THR A 60 21.99 -2.58 -0.69
CA THR A 60 23.25 -2.65 -1.44
C THR A 60 22.99 -3.17 -2.85
N GLU A 61 23.97 -3.01 -3.74
CA GLU A 61 23.88 -3.52 -5.12
C GLU A 61 23.66 -5.05 -5.14
N GLU A 62 24.35 -5.77 -4.26
CA GLU A 62 24.22 -7.22 -4.12
C GLU A 62 22.83 -7.62 -3.62
N GLU A 63 22.27 -6.87 -2.67
CA GLU A 63 20.90 -7.08 -2.17
C GLU A 63 19.84 -6.77 -3.25
N VAL A 64 20.06 -5.75 -4.09
CA VAL A 64 19.20 -5.42 -5.23
C VAL A 64 19.19 -6.57 -6.25
N GLU A 65 20.35 -7.10 -6.62
CA GLU A 65 20.45 -8.21 -7.56
C GLU A 65 19.79 -9.48 -7.00
N ALA A 66 20.03 -9.77 -5.71
CA ALA A 66 19.38 -10.90 -5.04
C ALA A 66 17.85 -10.78 -5.05
N ALA A 67 17.30 -9.60 -4.74
CA ALA A 67 15.85 -9.36 -4.76
C ALA A 67 15.25 -9.51 -6.17
N ASN A 68 15.96 -9.02 -7.19
CA ASN A 68 15.55 -9.16 -8.59
C ASN A 68 15.58 -10.63 -9.04
N LEU A 69 16.62 -11.38 -8.67
CA LEU A 69 16.72 -12.80 -8.98
C LEU A 69 15.63 -13.60 -8.27
N GLU A 70 15.40 -13.34 -6.99
CA GLU A 70 14.36 -14.00 -6.21
C GLU A 70 12.98 -13.78 -6.84
N SER A 71 12.66 -12.53 -7.20
CA SER A 71 11.36 -12.18 -7.76
C SER A 71 11.11 -12.89 -9.10
N ARG A 72 12.14 -13.04 -9.94
CA ARG A 72 12.07 -13.77 -11.22
C ARG A 72 11.93 -15.28 -11.05
N THR A 73 12.39 -15.81 -9.92
CA THR A 73 12.44 -17.26 -9.66
C THR A 73 11.34 -17.73 -8.72
N PHE A 74 10.61 -16.83 -8.07
CA PHE A 74 9.55 -17.15 -7.10
C PHE A 74 8.46 -18.07 -7.67
N ALA A 75 8.15 -17.97 -8.97
CA ALA A 75 7.14 -18.82 -9.60
C ALA A 75 7.69 -19.74 -10.71
N THR A 76 9.03 -19.88 -10.85
CA THR A 76 9.61 -20.85 -11.80
C THR A 76 9.30 -22.29 -11.39
N SER A 77 9.28 -23.18 -12.37
CA SER A 77 8.95 -24.59 -12.15
C SER A 77 9.89 -25.30 -11.18
N GLU A 78 11.08 -24.75 -10.95
CA GLU A 78 12.16 -25.29 -10.11
C GLU A 78 11.84 -25.21 -8.61
N ARG A 79 11.14 -24.17 -8.13
CA ARG A 79 10.75 -24.05 -6.71
C ARG A 79 9.36 -24.62 -6.39
N ARG A 80 8.62 -25.10 -7.39
CA ARG A 80 7.27 -25.70 -7.17
C ARG A 80 7.29 -26.90 -6.21
N SER A 81 8.37 -27.67 -6.18
CA SER A 81 8.50 -28.81 -5.26
C SER A 81 8.60 -28.40 -3.79
N GLU A 82 8.89 -27.13 -3.50
CA GLU A 82 8.98 -26.58 -2.15
C GLU A 82 7.64 -26.04 -1.63
N LEU A 83 6.63 -25.96 -2.51
CA LEU A 83 5.32 -25.38 -2.20
C LEU A 83 4.31 -26.45 -1.79
N THR A 84 3.34 -26.05 -0.96
CA THR A 84 2.18 -26.91 -0.70
C THR A 84 1.32 -27.02 -1.96
N PRO A 85 0.54 -28.10 -2.16
CA PRO A 85 -0.32 -28.23 -3.33
C PRO A 85 -1.30 -27.07 -3.53
N LEU A 86 -1.76 -26.44 -2.43
CA LEU A 86 -2.62 -25.26 -2.49
C LEU A 86 -1.87 -24.01 -3.01
N PHE A 87 -0.63 -23.82 -2.56
CA PHE A 87 0.21 -22.71 -3.01
C PHE A 87 0.69 -22.94 -4.46
N ASP A 88 1.09 -24.15 -4.84
CA ASP A 88 1.46 -24.50 -6.21
C ASP A 88 0.28 -24.25 -7.18
N LEU A 89 -0.93 -24.67 -6.81
CA LEU A 89 -2.15 -24.37 -7.59
C LEU A 89 -2.42 -22.86 -7.73
N SER A 90 -2.06 -22.05 -6.72
CA SER A 90 -2.22 -20.59 -6.77
C SER A 90 -1.21 -19.90 -7.70
N LEU A 91 -0.05 -20.54 -7.94
CA LEU A 91 0.97 -20.07 -8.90
C LEU A 91 0.75 -20.63 -10.32
N ASN A 92 -0.21 -21.54 -10.53
CA ASN A 92 -0.48 -22.23 -11.79
C ASN A 92 -0.99 -21.33 -12.94
N PHE A 93 -1.11 -20.02 -12.71
CA PHE A 93 -1.38 -19.06 -13.78
C PHE A 93 -0.05 -18.52 -14.32
N ASN A 94 0.33 -19.02 -15.49
CA ASN A 94 1.17 -18.36 -16.51
C ASN A 94 1.89 -17.07 -16.04
N GLN A 95 3.07 -17.23 -15.46
CA GLN A 95 3.92 -16.13 -14.98
C GLN A 95 4.22 -15.06 -16.02
N PHE A 96 4.08 -15.36 -17.32
CA PHE A 96 4.28 -14.38 -18.38
C PHE A 96 3.27 -13.22 -18.34
N TRP A 97 2.17 -13.36 -17.60
CA TRP A 97 1.22 -12.26 -17.34
C TRP A 97 1.62 -11.38 -16.15
N TRP A 98 2.69 -11.71 -15.44
CA TRP A 98 3.12 -10.95 -14.27
C TRP A 98 4.18 -9.92 -14.66
N ASP A 99 3.88 -8.67 -14.40
CA ASP A 99 4.84 -7.58 -14.49
C ASP A 99 5.62 -7.47 -13.17
N ILE A 100 6.56 -8.40 -12.97
CA ILE A 100 7.34 -8.54 -11.72
C ILE A 100 8.23 -7.32 -11.45
N GLY A 101 8.62 -6.60 -12.52
CA GLY A 101 9.45 -5.40 -12.40
C GLY A 101 10.81 -5.64 -11.76
N GLY A 102 11.43 -4.56 -11.28
CA GLY A 102 12.71 -4.63 -10.57
C GLY A 102 12.72 -3.75 -9.33
N SER A 103 13.76 -3.90 -8.53
CA SER A 103 13.93 -3.15 -7.30
C SER A 103 14.24 -1.70 -7.64
N THR A 104 13.65 -0.79 -6.87
CA THR A 104 13.97 0.64 -6.94
C THR A 104 15.25 0.98 -6.18
N GLY A 105 15.91 -0.03 -5.57
CA GLY A 105 17.03 0.13 -4.65
C GLY A 105 16.60 0.47 -3.22
N ARG A 106 15.33 0.86 -3.02
CA ARG A 106 14.79 1.16 -1.70
C ARG A 106 14.39 -0.11 -0.97
N THR A 107 14.42 -0.06 0.34
CA THR A 107 13.90 -1.13 1.22
C THR A 107 12.36 -1.07 1.37
N SER A 108 11.73 0.03 0.94
CA SER A 108 10.28 0.22 0.94
C SER A 108 9.81 1.28 -0.07
N LEU A 109 8.59 1.12 -0.57
CA LEU A 109 7.89 2.14 -1.35
C LEU A 109 7.40 3.30 -0.48
N ILE A 110 6.99 3.02 0.76
CA ILE A 110 6.68 4.08 1.73
C ILE A 110 7.99 4.77 2.14
N THR A 111 8.02 6.09 1.94
CA THR A 111 9.16 6.95 2.24
C THR A 111 8.91 7.81 3.48
N ASP A 112 7.65 8.19 3.69
CA ASP A 112 7.15 8.91 4.85
C ASP A 112 5.91 8.17 5.39
N PRO A 113 5.89 7.72 6.65
CA PRO A 113 6.89 7.91 7.71
C PRO A 113 8.26 7.28 7.40
N ALA A 114 9.31 7.83 8.03
CA ALA A 114 10.70 7.44 7.78
C ALA A 114 11.01 5.98 8.13
N ASP A 115 10.18 5.33 8.94
CA ASP A 115 10.27 3.89 9.23
C ASP A 115 9.78 3.02 8.05
N GLY A 116 9.19 3.63 7.03
CA GLY A 116 8.76 2.97 5.80
C GLY A 116 7.55 2.07 6.02
N ARG A 117 6.77 2.31 7.08
CA ARG A 117 5.61 1.49 7.43
C ARG A 117 4.31 2.28 7.38
N LEU A 118 3.21 1.55 7.26
CA LEU A 118 1.90 2.19 7.36
C LEU A 118 1.73 2.73 8.79
N PRO A 119 1.19 3.95 8.95
CA PRO A 119 0.80 4.46 10.25
C PRO A 119 -0.13 3.48 10.97
N PRO A 120 -0.09 3.42 12.32
CA PRO A 120 -1.03 2.63 13.08
C PRO A 120 -2.46 3.05 12.74
N ARG A 121 -3.39 2.07 12.75
CA ARG A 121 -4.80 2.34 12.47
C ARG A 121 -5.37 3.27 13.53
N THR A 122 -6.34 4.10 13.12
CA THR A 122 -7.08 4.93 14.06
C THR A 122 -8.09 4.06 14.83
N PRO A 123 -8.40 4.39 16.10
CA PRO A 123 -9.43 3.67 16.85
C PRO A 123 -10.80 3.66 16.14
N SER A 124 -11.12 4.73 15.40
CA SER A 124 -12.34 4.79 14.57
C SER A 124 -12.32 3.77 13.43
N ARG A 125 -11.16 3.54 12.80
CA ARG A 125 -11.01 2.54 11.74
C ARG A 125 -11.14 1.13 12.29
N GLU A 126 -10.52 0.87 13.43
CA GLU A 126 -10.63 -0.43 14.13
C GLU A 126 -12.09 -0.71 14.53
N ALA A 127 -12.79 0.29 15.09
CA ALA A 127 -14.20 0.18 15.43
C ALA A 127 -15.09 -0.08 14.21
N TYR A 128 -14.81 0.57 13.07
CA TYR A 128 -15.51 0.30 11.82
C TYR A 128 -15.28 -1.13 11.34
N GLU A 129 -14.05 -1.63 11.34
CA GLU A 129 -13.72 -3.00 10.89
C GLU A 129 -14.40 -4.06 11.76
N ALA A 130 -14.58 -3.79 13.05
CA ALA A 130 -15.32 -4.65 13.97
C ALA A 130 -16.85 -4.53 13.84
N SER A 131 -17.36 -3.55 13.08
CA SER A 131 -18.80 -3.32 12.94
C SER A 131 -19.49 -4.37 12.07
N ALA A 132 -20.78 -4.57 12.29
CA ALA A 132 -21.61 -5.43 11.46
C ALA A 132 -21.66 -4.96 9.99
N GLU A 133 -21.50 -3.66 9.74
CA GLU A 133 -21.48 -3.11 8.39
C GLU A 133 -20.25 -3.56 7.61
N ALA A 134 -19.07 -3.52 8.22
CA ALA A 134 -17.84 -3.99 7.59
C ALA A 134 -17.89 -5.49 7.30
N GLN A 135 -18.42 -6.29 8.24
CA GLN A 135 -18.63 -7.73 8.04
C GLN A 135 -19.56 -8.01 6.86
N ARG A 136 -20.71 -7.32 6.82
CA ARG A 136 -21.67 -7.45 5.71
C ARG A 136 -21.04 -7.08 4.36
N LEU A 137 -20.27 -6.00 4.29
CA LEU A 137 -19.58 -5.60 3.05
C LEU A 137 -18.53 -6.62 2.63
N GLN A 138 -17.83 -7.23 3.58
CA GLN A 138 -16.88 -8.30 3.31
C GLN A 138 -17.58 -9.54 2.77
N GLU A 139 -18.70 -9.96 3.36
CA GLU A 139 -19.51 -11.07 2.86
C GLU A 139 -20.06 -10.79 1.46
N ALA A 140 -20.59 -9.60 1.23
CA ALA A 140 -21.13 -9.18 -0.07
C ALA A 140 -20.05 -9.16 -1.17
N ARG A 141 -18.84 -8.69 -0.84
CA ARG A 141 -17.66 -8.73 -1.74
C ARG A 141 -17.33 -10.15 -2.20
N TRP A 142 -17.54 -11.15 -1.35
CA TRP A 142 -17.30 -12.56 -1.67
C TRP A 142 -18.55 -13.29 -2.15
N GLY A 143 -19.68 -12.58 -2.34
CA GLY A 143 -20.94 -13.19 -2.77
C GLY A 143 -21.60 -14.08 -1.71
N LEU A 144 -21.16 -13.99 -0.45
CA LEU A 144 -21.64 -14.79 0.68
C LEU A 144 -22.83 -14.14 1.40
N GLY A 145 -23.17 -12.90 1.05
CA GLY A 145 -24.25 -12.13 1.66
C GLY A 145 -24.96 -11.20 0.68
N PRO A 146 -26.14 -10.66 1.05
CA PRO A 146 -26.92 -9.77 0.19
C PRO A 146 -26.19 -8.45 -0.05
N ALA A 147 -26.02 -8.10 -1.32
CA ALA A 147 -25.57 -6.77 -1.74
C ALA A 147 -26.75 -5.79 -1.75
N HIS A 148 -26.52 -4.56 -1.31
CA HIS A 148 -27.54 -3.49 -1.29
C HIS A 148 -27.44 -2.54 -2.50
N GLY A 149 -26.55 -2.83 -3.45
CA GLY A 149 -26.34 -2.03 -4.65
C GLY A 149 -25.19 -2.59 -5.51
N PRO A 150 -24.96 -2.04 -6.71
CA PRO A 150 -23.90 -2.45 -7.63
C PRO A 150 -22.51 -2.51 -6.97
N GLU A 151 -22.25 -1.61 -6.01
CA GLU A 151 -21.02 -1.52 -5.21
C GLU A 151 -20.81 -2.69 -4.23
N GLY A 152 -21.87 -3.42 -3.87
CA GLY A 152 -21.81 -4.57 -2.98
C GLY A 152 -21.68 -5.92 -3.69
N HIS A 153 -21.82 -5.96 -5.02
CA HIS A 153 -21.74 -7.21 -5.76
C HIS A 153 -20.27 -7.58 -6.04
N GLY A 154 -19.76 -8.59 -5.33
CA GLY A 154 -18.62 -9.35 -5.85
C GLY A 154 -18.98 -9.97 -7.21
N ALA A 155 -18.05 -9.94 -8.17
CA ALA A 155 -18.22 -10.52 -9.51
C ALA A 155 -18.46 -12.05 -9.53
N GLN A 156 -18.47 -12.69 -8.35
CA GLN A 156 -18.70 -14.11 -8.18
C GLN A 156 -20.16 -14.35 -7.82
N ARG A 157 -21.05 -14.35 -8.82
CA ARG A 157 -22.33 -15.05 -8.66
C ARG A 157 -22.01 -16.53 -8.46
N PRO A 158 -22.47 -17.20 -7.39
CA PRO A 158 -22.37 -18.65 -7.33
C PRO A 158 -23.12 -19.21 -8.52
N LEU A 159 -22.40 -19.90 -9.41
CA LEU A 159 -23.01 -20.73 -10.44
C LEU A 159 -23.70 -21.88 -9.71
N HIS A 160 -24.96 -21.69 -9.35
CA HIS A 160 -25.82 -22.79 -8.94
C HIS A 160 -25.93 -23.76 -10.13
N ARG A 161 -25.55 -25.01 -9.87
CA ARG A 161 -25.77 -26.16 -10.74
C ARG A 161 -27.16 -26.72 -10.51
#